data_AF-A0A8H6DY74-F1
#
_entry.id   AF-A0A8H6DY74-F1
#
_cell.length_a   1.000
_cell.length_b   1.000
_cell.length_c   1.000
_cell.angle_alpha   90.00
_cell.angle_beta   90.00
_cell.angle_gamma   90.00
#
_symmetry.space_group_name_H-M   'P 1'
#
loop_
_entity.id
_entity.type
_entity.pdbx_description
1 polymer ?
#
loop_
_entity_poly.entity_id
_entity_poly.type
_entity_poly.pdbx_seq_one_letter_code
_entity_poly.pdbx_strand_id
1 'polypeptide(L)'
;MAAQEKNMQEIEKAKKLNHVPWGEEYEKMISGMLYGSWTRDLTAARFKARAFAHKYNTWFPPPSTDPATGFDVLAAERVKMLKEILGHVGDDEICKLEPLPFIPM
;
A
#
# COMPACT_ATOMS: atom_id res chain seq x y z
N MET A 1 -10.64 -21.39 -13.37
CA MET A 1 -9.39 -22.10 -13.68
C MET A 1 -8.26 -21.09 -13.62
N ALA A 2 -7.12 -21.41 -13.01
CA ALA A 2 -5.96 -20.52 -13.03
C ALA A 2 -5.39 -20.42 -14.46
N ALA A 3 -4.80 -19.27 -14.79
CA ALA A 3 -4.11 -19.12 -16.07
C ALA A 3 -2.90 -20.06 -16.15
N GLN A 4 -2.61 -20.57 -17.35
CA GLN A 4 -1.48 -21.48 -17.59
C GLN A 4 -0.22 -20.76 -18.07
N GLU A 5 -0.35 -19.51 -18.50
CA GLU A 5 0.74 -18.70 -19.06
C GLU A 5 0.81 -17.33 -18.38
N LYS A 6 2.00 -16.73 -18.42
CA LYS A 6 2.24 -15.40 -17.87
C LYS A 6 1.56 -14.34 -18.73
N ASN A 7 0.90 -13.39 -18.07
CA ASN A 7 0.30 -12.25 -18.76
C ASN A 7 1.32 -11.11 -18.84
N MET A 8 1.97 -10.98 -20.01
CA MET A 8 3.00 -9.97 -20.24
C MET A 8 2.48 -8.53 -20.10
N GLN A 9 1.19 -8.27 -20.40
CA GLN A 9 0.61 -6.94 -20.26
C GLN A 9 0.55 -6.50 -18.80
N GLU A 10 0.16 -7.40 -17.90
CA GLU A 10 0.10 -7.11 -16.46
C GLU A 10 1.50 -6.99 -15.85
N ILE A 11 2.45 -7.79 -16.32
CA ILE A 11 3.86 -7.68 -15.92
C ILE A 11 4.44 -6.34 -16.35
N GLU A 12 4.18 -5.88 -17.57
CA GLU A 12 4.66 -4.57 -18.05
C GLU A 12 4.03 -3.40 -17.31
N LYS A 13 2.75 -3.50 -16.92
CA LYS A 13 2.11 -2.50 -16.04
C LYS A 13 2.77 -2.50 -14.66
N ALA A 14 2.98 -3.68 -14.06
CA ALA A 14 3.60 -3.80 -12.75
C ALA A 14 5.05 -3.26 -12.74
N LYS A 15 5.78 -3.35 -13.85
CA LYS A 15 7.12 -2.75 -14.01
C LYS A 15 7.15 -1.24 -13.88
N LYS A 16 6.02 -0.56 -14.11
CA LYS A 16 5.90 0.90 -13.95
C LYS A 16 5.56 1.30 -12.52
N LEU A 17 5.23 0.34 -11.65
CA LEU A 17 4.84 0.58 -10.26
C LEU A 17 6.06 0.49 -9.35
N ASN A 18 6.11 1.38 -8.36
CA ASN A 18 7.14 1.39 -7.34
C ASN A 18 6.89 0.34 -6.24
N HIS A 19 7.94 -0.02 -5.51
CA HIS A 19 7.88 -0.88 -4.31
C HIS A 19 7.32 -2.30 -4.52
N VAL A 20 7.36 -2.79 -5.76
CA VAL A 20 6.90 -4.13 -6.13
C VAL A 20 7.92 -5.21 -5.74
N PRO A 21 7.51 -6.30 -5.06
CA PRO A 21 8.37 -7.44 -4.79
C PRO A 21 8.51 -8.30 -6.07
N TRP A 22 9.56 -8.05 -6.85
CA TRP A 22 9.85 -8.84 -8.05
C TRP A 22 10.26 -10.27 -7.71
N GLY A 23 9.70 -11.23 -8.43
CA GLY A 23 10.01 -12.65 -8.30
C GLY A 23 9.08 -13.51 -9.17
N GLU A 24 9.47 -14.76 -9.42
CA GLU A 24 8.70 -15.66 -10.29
C GLU A 24 7.27 -15.90 -9.77
N GLU A 25 7.13 -16.10 -8.45
CA GLU A 25 5.82 -16.29 -7.82
C GLU A 25 4.98 -15.01 -7.81
N TYR A 26 5.62 -13.84 -7.81
CA TYR A 26 4.90 -12.57 -7.96
C TYR A 26 4.37 -12.41 -9.39
N GLU A 27 5.17 -12.74 -10.40
CA GLU A 27 4.74 -12.70 -11.81
C GLU A 27 3.58 -13.68 -12.06
N LYS A 28 3.65 -14.89 -11.49
CA LYS A 28 2.54 -15.87 -11.53
C LYS A 28 1.29 -15.32 -10.84
N MET A 29 1.46 -14.69 -9.67
CA MET A 29 0.36 -14.08 -8.91
C MET A 29 -0.38 -13.00 -9.72
N ILE A 30 0.34 -12.03 -10.29
CA ILE A 30 -0.28 -10.94 -11.08
C ILE A 30 -0.81 -11.42 -12.44
N SER A 31 -0.30 -12.54 -12.95
CA SER A 31 -0.79 -13.18 -14.17
C SER A 31 -2.03 -14.05 -13.95
N GLY A 32 -2.51 -14.20 -12.71
CA GLY A 32 -3.63 -15.09 -12.38
C GLY A 32 -3.28 -16.59 -12.50
N MET A 33 -2.00 -16.93 -12.47
CA MET A 33 -1.51 -18.31 -12.44
C MET A 33 -1.49 -18.84 -11.01
N LEU A 34 -1.42 -20.17 -10.87
CA LEU A 34 -1.15 -20.77 -9.56
C LEU A 34 0.26 -20.36 -9.10
N TYR A 35 0.36 -19.88 -7.86
CA TYR A 35 1.61 -19.39 -7.28
C TYR A 35 1.77 -19.85 -5.84
N GLY A 36 3.01 -19.99 -5.40
CA GLY A 36 3.40 -20.25 -4.02
C GLY A 36 3.26 -18.99 -3.18
N SER A 37 2.16 -18.88 -2.43
CA SER A 37 1.90 -17.70 -1.60
C SER A 37 2.93 -17.50 -0.48
N TRP A 38 3.56 -18.57 0.01
CA TRP A 38 4.43 -18.57 1.19
C TRP A 38 5.92 -18.35 0.89
N THR A 39 6.27 -17.89 -0.31
CA THR A 39 7.65 -17.51 -0.60
C THR A 39 8.12 -16.38 0.31
N ARG A 40 9.44 -16.33 0.56
CA ARG A 40 10.07 -15.35 1.44
C ARG A 40 9.78 -13.92 0.98
N ASP A 41 9.87 -13.66 -0.32
CA ASP A 41 9.70 -12.32 -0.89
C ASP A 41 8.25 -11.83 -0.76
N LEU A 42 7.27 -12.66 -1.11
CA LEU A 42 5.86 -12.31 -0.96
C LEU A 42 5.46 -12.18 0.51
N THR A 43 6.01 -13.00 1.39
CA THR A 43 5.74 -12.93 2.83
C THR A 43 6.34 -11.66 3.44
N ALA A 44 7.58 -11.31 3.08
CA ALA A 44 8.22 -10.08 3.51
C ALA A 44 7.46 -8.84 3.02
N ALA A 45 7.01 -8.84 1.76
CA ALA A 45 6.20 -7.76 1.20
C ALA A 45 4.86 -7.61 1.94
N ARG A 46 4.16 -8.71 2.22
CA ARG A 46 2.91 -8.68 3.02
C ARG A 46 3.15 -8.19 4.44
N PHE A 47 4.26 -8.58 5.07
CA PHE A 47 4.62 -8.10 6.39
C PHE A 47 4.87 -6.58 6.37
N LYS A 48 5.66 -6.09 5.40
CA LYS A 48 5.90 -4.66 5.19
C LYS A 48 4.59 -3.89 4.99
N ALA A 49 3.70 -4.40 4.15
CA ALA A 49 2.40 -3.78 3.89
C ALA A 49 1.50 -3.74 5.14
N ARG A 50 1.47 -4.81 5.95
CA ARG A 50 0.72 -4.85 7.21
C ARG A 50 1.28 -3.90 8.26
N ALA A 51 2.60 -3.89 8.42
CA ALA A 51 3.27 -2.98 9.35
C ALA A 51 3.03 -1.51 8.95
N PHE A 52 3.08 -1.21 7.66
CA PHE A 52 2.71 0.10 7.13
C PHE A 52 1.26 0.46 7.43
N ALA A 53 0.31 -0.43 7.11
CA ALA A 53 -1.11 -0.18 7.32
C ALA A 53 -1.42 0.12 8.80
N HIS A 54 -0.79 -0.62 9.71
CA HIS A 54 -0.90 -0.33 11.15
C HIS A 54 -0.36 1.06 11.49
N LYS A 55 0.86 1.39 11.04
CA LYS A 55 1.47 2.72 11.27
C LYS A 55 0.59 3.83 10.71
N TYR A 56 0.11 3.69 9.48
CA TYR A 56 -0.74 4.68 8.81
C TYR A 56 -2.06 4.91 9.56
N ASN A 57 -2.72 3.84 10.00
CA ASN A 57 -4.01 3.91 10.69
C ASN A 57 -3.92 4.51 12.10
N THR A 58 -2.82 4.27 12.81
CA THR A 58 -2.65 4.74 14.21
C THR A 58 -1.84 6.02 14.33
N TRP A 59 -1.31 6.57 13.23
CA TRP A 59 -0.52 7.79 13.29
C TRP A 59 -1.41 9.02 13.49
N PHE A 60 -1.01 9.87 14.43
CA PHE A 60 -1.67 11.12 14.77
C PHE A 60 -0.63 12.20 15.05
N PRO A 61 -0.88 13.48 14.68
CA PRO A 61 0.03 14.57 15.01
C PRO A 61 0.20 14.75 16.54
N PRO A 62 1.36 15.24 17.00
CA PRO A 62 1.63 15.41 18.42
C PRO A 62 0.65 16.41 19.07
N PRO A 63 0.40 16.32 20.39
CA PRO A 63 -0.53 17.19 21.12
C PRO A 63 -0.18 18.68 21.08
N SER A 64 1.05 19.01 20.67
CA SER A 64 1.53 20.37 20.46
C SER A 64 1.04 21.00 19.15
N THR A 65 0.36 20.24 18.30
CA THR A 65 -0.19 20.72 17.02
C THR A 65 -1.49 21.47 17.29
N ASP A 66 -1.66 22.63 16.66
CA ASP A 66 -2.87 23.44 16.80
C ASP A 66 -4.12 22.62 16.42
N PRO A 67 -5.11 22.50 17.32
CA PRO A 67 -6.35 21.77 17.05
C PRO A 67 -7.09 22.25 15.80
N ALA A 68 -6.94 23.53 15.41
CA ALA A 68 -7.60 24.08 14.23
C ALA A 68 -6.98 23.60 12.91
N THR A 69 -5.71 23.20 12.90
CA THR A 69 -4.98 22.75 11.69
C THR A 69 -4.56 21.28 11.75
N GLY A 70 -4.87 20.58 12.84
CA GLY A 70 -4.45 19.19 13.07
C GLY A 70 -4.88 18.22 11.96
N PHE A 71 -6.05 18.42 11.34
CA PHE A 71 -6.52 17.59 10.23
C PHE A 71 -5.78 17.83 8.91
N ASP A 72 -5.33 19.06 8.65
CA ASP A 72 -4.55 19.39 7.45
C ASP A 72 -3.13 18.82 7.55
N VAL A 73 -2.53 18.92 8.74
CA VAL A 73 -1.24 18.27 9.05
C VAL A 73 -1.36 16.76 8.92
N LEU A 74 -2.49 16.20 9.39
CA LEU A 74 -2.77 14.77 9.29
C LEU A 74 -2.86 14.32 7.82
N ALA A 75 -3.61 15.06 7.01
CA ALA A 75 -3.76 14.77 5.59
C ALA A 75 -2.43 14.86 4.83
N ALA A 76 -1.64 15.90 5.08
CA ALA A 76 -0.35 16.10 4.41
C ALA A 76 0.64 14.97 4.71
N GLU A 77 0.77 14.55 5.97
CA GLU A 77 1.68 13.45 6.33
C GLU A 77 1.19 12.09 5.85
N ARG A 78 -0.12 11.85 5.84
CA ARG A 78 -0.70 10.63 5.27
C ARG A 78 -0.39 10.49 3.79
N VAL A 79 -0.49 11.57 3.02
CA VAL A 79 -0.11 11.54 1.59
C VAL A 79 1.36 11.19 1.41
N LYS A 80 2.26 11.75 2.25
CA LYS A 80 3.69 11.38 2.21
C LYS A 80 3.91 9.90 2.50
N MET A 81 3.29 9.38 3.57
CA MET A 81 3.38 7.96 3.93
C MET A 81 2.85 7.05 2.81
N LEU A 82 1.73 7.40 2.17
CA LEU A 82 1.18 6.60 1.07
C LEU A 82 2.14 6.53 -0.13
N LYS A 83 2.86 7.61 -0.43
CA LYS A 83 3.88 7.65 -1.49
C LYS A 83 5.06 6.69 -1.24
N GLU A 84 5.31 6.29 0.01
CA GLU A 84 6.40 5.35 0.36
C GLU A 84 6.04 3.86 0.16
N ILE A 85 4.75 3.53 0.04
CA ILE A 85 4.28 2.14 -0.03
C ILE A 85 3.55 1.82 -1.33
N LEU A 86 2.78 2.76 -1.88
CA LEU A 86 1.94 2.54 -3.04
C LEU A 86 2.76 2.57 -4.33
N GLY A 87 2.33 1.79 -5.32
CA GLY A 87 3.01 1.73 -6.62
C GLY A 87 2.96 3.04 -7.39
N HIS A 88 1.89 3.80 -7.22
CA HIS A 88 1.69 5.13 -7.79
C HIS A 88 0.64 5.89 -6.97
N VAL A 89 0.84 7.20 -6.79
CA VAL A 89 -0.12 8.12 -6.15
C VAL A 89 -0.24 9.33 -7.06
N GLY A 90 -1.47 9.68 -7.46
CA GLY A 90 -1.71 10.87 -8.29
C GLY A 90 -1.49 12.18 -7.51
N ASP A 91 -1.16 13.26 -8.22
CA ASP A 91 -0.78 14.53 -7.59
C ASP A 91 -1.97 15.31 -6.98
N ASP A 92 -3.20 15.08 -7.45
CA ASP A 92 -4.37 15.88 -7.10
C ASP A 92 -5.27 15.28 -6.00
N GLU A 93 -4.93 14.10 -5.48
CA GLU A 93 -5.74 13.46 -4.45
C GLU A 93 -5.09 13.66 -3.07
N ILE A 94 -5.65 14.62 -2.32
CA ILE A 94 -5.67 14.51 -0.86
C ILE A 94 -6.40 13.20 -0.55
N CYS A 95 -5.64 12.11 -0.50
CA CYS A 95 -6.16 10.78 -0.35
C CYS A 95 -6.72 10.67 1.08
N LYS A 96 -8.01 10.99 1.24
CA LYS A 96 -8.79 10.80 2.46
C LYS A 96 -9.08 9.31 2.64
N LEU A 97 -8.04 8.48 2.68
CA LEU A 97 -8.17 7.12 3.16
C LEU A 97 -8.28 7.23 4.69
N GLU A 98 -9.48 7.58 5.15
CA GLU A 98 -9.72 7.73 6.58
C GLU A 98 -9.77 6.34 7.21
N PRO A 99 -8.96 6.08 8.25
CA PRO A 99 -9.17 4.91 9.08
C PRO A 99 -10.56 5.05 9.71
N LEU A 100 -11.30 3.94 9.78
CA LEU A 100 -12.62 3.93 10.40
C LEU A 100 -12.53 4.56 11.80
N PRO A 101 -13.36 5.58 12.10
CA PRO A 101 -13.31 6.22 13.41
C PRO A 101 -13.64 5.19 14.48
N PHE A 102 -12.80 5.09 15.51
CA PHE A 102 -13.19 4.43 16.74
C PHE A 102 -14.34 5.24 17.34
N ILE A 103 -15.56 4.71 17.25
CA ILE A 103 -16.74 5.30 17.89
C ILE A 103 -16.69 4.85 19.35
N PRO A 104 -16.40 5.74 20.32
CA PRO A 104 -16.56 5.40 21.72
C PRO A 104 -18.05 5.15 21.98
N MET A 105 -18.40 3.92 22.41
CA MET A 105 -19.68 3.62 23.03
C MET A 105 -19.71 4.15 24.47
#